data_AF-W6K090-F1
#
_entry.id   AF-W6K090-F1
#
_cell.length_a   1.000
_cell.length_b   1.000
_cell.length_c   1.000
_cell.angle_alpha   90.00
_cell.angle_beta   90.00
_cell.angle_gamma   90.00
#
_symmetry.space_group_name_H-M   'P 1'
#
loop_
_entity.id
_entity.type
_entity.pdbx_description
1 polymer ?
#
loop_
_entity_poly.entity_id
_entity_poly.type
_entity_poly.pdbx_seq_one_letter_code
_entity_poly.pdbx_strand_id
1 'polypeptide(L)'
;MKPTYRVLRERRGDGATLDTVADDLRCALPLATSARCMNPECSEICEWSPRRGRPPLFHDRLCHERYHLVRRRLVEEREDIFEALARKPGPSTSERIYLENQLARRRWLLERYPELLRRPHREK
;
A
#
# COMPACT_ATOMS: atom_id res chain seq x y z
N MET A 1 9.45 4.89 25.72
CA MET A 1 9.22 4.30 24.37
C MET A 1 10.13 3.08 24.23
N LYS A 2 9.64 1.94 23.72
CA LYS A 2 10.49 0.76 23.50
C LYS A 2 11.53 1.05 22.40
N PRO A 3 12.79 0.59 22.53
CA PRO A 3 13.81 0.79 21.52
C PRO A 3 13.53 -0.05 20.26
N THR A 4 14.10 0.34 19.12
CA THR A 4 14.07 -0.51 17.92
C THR A 4 14.93 -1.76 18.15
N TYR A 5 14.63 -2.84 17.42
CA TYR A 5 15.42 -4.07 17.48
C TYR A 5 16.91 -3.82 17.19
N ARG A 6 17.23 -2.91 16.25
CA ARG A 6 18.61 -2.52 15.93
C ARG A 6 19.38 -2.02 17.15
N VAL A 7 18.77 -1.13 17.94
CA VAL A 7 19.40 -0.58 19.15
C VAL A 7 19.67 -1.67 20.19
N LEU A 8 18.77 -2.63 20.35
CA LEU A 8 18.97 -3.76 21.26
C LEU A 8 20.13 -4.66 20.79
N ARG A 9 20.23 -4.90 19.49
CA ARG A 9 21.33 -5.65 18.87
C ARG A 9 22.68 -4.97 19.04
N GLU A 10 22.74 -3.66 18.81
CA GLU A 10 23.97 -2.87 18.99
C GLU A 10 24.45 -2.90 20.45
N ARG A 11 23.54 -2.90 21.43
CA ARG A 11 23.90 -3.01 22.85
C ARG A 11 24.50 -4.36 23.23
N ARG A 12 24.12 -5.46 22.57
CA ARG A 12 24.68 -6.79 22.85
C ARG A 12 26.06 -7.01 22.25
N GLY A 13 26.38 -6.32 21.15
CA GLY A 13 27.68 -6.45 20.47
C GLY A 13 28.00 -7.91 20.12
N ASP A 14 29.24 -8.31 20.36
CA ASP A 14 29.76 -9.65 20.06
C ASP A 14 29.19 -10.75 20.99
N GLY A 15 28.51 -10.38 22.08
CA GLY A 15 27.89 -11.31 23.03
C GLY A 15 26.52 -11.83 22.61
N ALA A 16 26.07 -11.56 21.38
CA ALA A 16 24.71 -11.85 20.95
C ALA A 16 24.55 -13.29 20.42
N THR A 17 23.77 -14.12 21.13
CA THR A 17 23.42 -15.49 20.74
C THR A 17 22.03 -15.59 20.08
N LEU A 18 21.65 -16.76 19.56
CA LEU A 18 20.31 -17.00 19.01
C LEU A 18 19.20 -16.77 20.04
N ASP A 19 19.39 -17.20 21.29
CA ASP A 19 18.40 -16.98 22.36
C ASP A 19 18.20 -15.49 22.63
N THR A 20 19.30 -14.72 22.57
CA THR A 20 19.23 -13.27 22.77
C THR A 20 18.50 -12.53 21.64
N VAL A 21 18.48 -13.08 20.41
CA VAL A 21 17.69 -12.53 19.30
C VAL A 21 16.20 -12.59 19.61
N ALA A 22 15.72 -13.72 20.13
CA ALA A 22 14.31 -13.89 20.43
C ALA A 22 13.86 -12.94 21.56
N ASP A 23 14.69 -12.77 22.58
CA ASP A 23 14.45 -11.80 23.65
C ASP A 23 14.44 -10.37 23.14
N ASP A 24 15.41 -9.99 22.31
CA ASP A 24 15.49 -8.65 21.73
C ASP A 24 14.27 -8.34 20.87
N LEU A 25 13.77 -9.31 20.08
CA LEU A 25 12.56 -9.14 19.28
C LEU A 25 11.31 -8.97 20.16
N ARG A 26 11.20 -9.68 21.30
CA ARG A 26 10.10 -9.50 22.27
C ARG A 26 10.16 -8.14 22.98
N CYS A 27 11.37 -7.64 23.23
CA CYS A 27 11.61 -6.37 23.91
C CYS A 27 11.60 -5.14 22.99
N ALA A 28 11.77 -5.33 21.69
CA ALA A 28 11.75 -4.26 20.69
C ALA A 28 10.40 -3.55 20.61
N LEU A 29 10.40 -2.36 20.00
CA LEU A 29 9.20 -1.65 19.59
C LEU A 29 8.29 -2.62 18.81
N PRO A 30 7.07 -2.90 19.30
CA PRO A 30 6.21 -3.91 18.70
C PRO A 30 5.81 -3.49 17.29
N LEU A 31 5.77 -4.45 16.39
CA LEU A 31 5.16 -4.27 15.08
C LEU A 31 3.64 -4.26 15.21
N ALA A 32 2.97 -3.65 14.25
CA ALA A 32 1.51 -3.71 14.17
C ALA A 32 1.05 -5.16 13.99
N THR A 33 0.18 -5.63 14.88
CA THR A 33 -0.43 -6.97 14.84
C THR A 33 -1.69 -7.00 13.98
N SER A 34 -2.08 -5.84 13.45
CA SER A 34 -3.17 -5.68 12.52
C SER A 34 -2.83 -4.58 11.51
N ALA A 35 -3.53 -4.58 10.38
CA ALA A 35 -3.42 -3.54 9.36
C ALA A 35 -4.83 -3.13 8.91
N ARG A 36 -5.03 -1.88 8.53
CA ARG A 36 -6.31 -1.49 7.90
C ARG A 36 -6.45 -2.18 6.54
N CYS A 37 -7.69 -2.46 6.16
CA CYS A 37 -8.03 -2.88 4.81
C CYS A 37 -7.42 -1.91 3.79
N MET A 38 -6.78 -2.44 2.75
CA MET A 38 -6.13 -1.61 1.73
C MET A 38 -7.13 -0.91 0.80
N ASN A 39 -8.43 -1.25 0.85
CA ASN A 39 -9.45 -0.46 0.18
C ASN A 39 -9.60 0.90 0.90
N PRO A 40 -9.26 2.04 0.26
CA PRO A 40 -9.29 3.36 0.91
C PRO A 40 -10.67 3.80 1.43
N GLU A 41 -11.75 3.21 0.91
CA GLU A 41 -13.12 3.47 1.35
C GLU A 41 -13.55 2.58 2.55
N CYS A 42 -12.68 1.68 3.00
CA CYS A 42 -12.96 0.73 4.07
C CYS A 42 -12.19 1.07 5.35
N SER A 43 -12.89 1.04 6.48
CA SER A 43 -12.29 1.26 7.81
C SER A 43 -11.95 -0.04 8.55
N GLU A 44 -12.27 -1.20 7.98
CA GLU A 44 -12.08 -2.50 8.63
C GLU A 44 -10.61 -2.84 8.86
N ILE A 45 -10.38 -3.68 9.88
CA ILE A 45 -9.06 -4.12 10.30
C ILE A 45 -8.84 -5.56 9.83
N CYS A 46 -7.72 -5.78 9.13
CA CYS A 46 -7.20 -7.09 8.76
C CYS A 46 -6.28 -7.59 9.89
N GLU A 47 -6.72 -8.63 10.59
CA GLU A 47 -5.97 -9.24 11.68
C GLU A 47 -4.93 -10.25 11.18
N TRP A 48 -3.87 -10.44 11.96
CA TRP A 48 -2.90 -11.51 11.73
C TRP A 48 -3.57 -12.88 11.85
N SER A 49 -3.52 -13.67 10.77
CA SER A 49 -3.90 -15.08 10.85
C SER A 49 -2.79 -15.89 11.52
N PRO A 50 -3.09 -16.77 12.50
CA PRO A 50 -2.07 -17.65 13.10
C PRO A 50 -1.35 -18.55 12.08
N ARG A 51 -1.98 -18.77 10.91
CA ARG A 51 -1.46 -19.63 9.85
C ARG A 51 -0.64 -18.89 8.79
N ARG A 52 -0.66 -17.56 8.78
CA ARG A 52 0.04 -16.74 7.77
C ARG A 52 0.94 -15.74 8.47
N GLY A 53 2.19 -15.62 8.05
CA GLY A 53 3.14 -14.65 8.64
C GLY A 53 2.85 -13.17 8.35
N ARG A 54 1.61 -12.81 7.98
CA ARG A 54 1.13 -11.45 7.73
C ARG A 54 -0.40 -11.40 7.74
N PRO A 55 -1.04 -10.23 7.99
CA PRO A 55 -2.46 -10.07 7.80
C PRO A 55 -2.79 -10.07 6.29
N PRO A 56 -4.03 -10.40 5.89
CA PRO A 56 -4.46 -10.19 4.52
C PRO A 56 -4.45 -8.70 4.18
N LEU A 57 -4.34 -8.36 2.89
CA LEU A 57 -4.40 -6.95 2.44
C LEU A 57 -5.83 -6.40 2.48
N PHE A 58 -6.82 -7.29 2.37
CA PHE A 58 -8.24 -6.96 2.35
C PHE A 58 -8.96 -7.84 3.35
N HIS A 59 -9.97 -7.29 4.02
CA HIS A 59 -10.73 -8.04 5.02
C HIS A 59 -11.64 -9.09 4.35
N ASP A 60 -12.08 -8.84 3.12
CA ASP A 60 -12.91 -9.74 2.34
C ASP A 60 -12.62 -9.67 0.82
N ARG A 61 -13.31 -10.54 0.07
CA ARG A 61 -13.20 -10.59 -1.40
C ARG A 61 -13.79 -9.34 -2.06
N LEU A 62 -14.87 -8.78 -1.50
CA LEU A 62 -15.54 -7.63 -2.09
C LEU A 62 -14.65 -6.37 -2.06
N CYS A 63 -13.92 -6.13 -0.97
CA CYS A 63 -12.96 -5.03 -0.89
C CYS A 63 -11.79 -5.22 -1.84
N HIS A 64 -11.30 -6.44 -2.02
CA HIS A 64 -10.28 -6.74 -3.01
C HIS A 64 -10.77 -6.41 -4.44
N GLU A 65 -11.97 -6.84 -4.81
CA GLU A 65 -12.55 -6.55 -6.13
C GLU A 65 -12.79 -5.06 -6.35
N ARG A 66 -13.43 -4.38 -5.37
CA ARG A 66 -13.69 -2.94 -5.43
C ARG A 66 -12.40 -2.15 -5.59
N TYR A 67 -11.37 -2.47 -4.80
CA TYR A 67 -10.06 -1.84 -4.90
C TYR A 67 -9.48 -1.93 -6.32
N HIS A 68 -9.44 -3.13 -6.89
CA HIS A 68 -8.87 -3.34 -8.21
C HIS A 68 -9.71 -2.69 -9.33
N LEU A 69 -11.04 -2.69 -9.18
CA LEU A 69 -11.95 -2.03 -10.11
C LEU A 69 -11.72 -0.52 -10.11
N VAL A 70 -11.72 0.11 -8.93
CA VAL A 70 -11.51 1.57 -8.79
C VAL A 70 -10.12 1.95 -9.31
N ARG A 71 -9.07 1.20 -8.94
CA ARG A 71 -7.71 1.46 -9.42
C ARG A 71 -7.63 1.37 -10.94
N ARG A 72 -8.19 0.33 -11.56
CA ARG A 72 -8.17 0.15 -13.02
C ARG A 72 -8.84 1.33 -13.71
N ARG A 73 -10.04 1.68 -13.25
CA ARG A 73 -10.79 2.84 -13.76
C ARG A 73 -10.00 4.14 -13.65
N LEU A 74 -9.33 4.39 -12.52
CA LEU A 74 -8.51 5.58 -12.34
C LEU A 74 -7.31 5.64 -13.29
N VAL A 75 -6.70 4.49 -13.59
CA VAL A 75 -5.61 4.40 -14.58
C VAL A 75 -6.14 4.69 -15.98
N GLU A 76 -7.24 4.03 -16.39
CA GLU A 76 -7.88 4.24 -17.70
C GLU A 76 -8.28 5.72 -17.88
N GLU A 77 -9.02 6.29 -16.93
CA GLU A 77 -9.43 7.70 -16.98
C GLU A 77 -8.22 8.66 -17.04
N ARG A 78 -7.10 8.32 -16.38
CA ARG A 78 -5.89 9.14 -16.42
C ARG A 78 -5.27 9.15 -17.82
N GLU A 79 -5.19 7.99 -18.47
CA GLU A 79 -4.67 7.88 -19.83
C GLU A 79 -5.61 8.58 -20.83
N ASP A 80 -6.93 8.41 -20.71
CA ASP A 80 -7.92 9.10 -21.54
C ASP A 80 -7.78 10.64 -21.47
N ILE A 81 -7.58 11.18 -20.26
CA ILE A 81 -7.37 12.62 -20.06
C ILE A 81 -6.03 13.06 -20.67
N PHE A 82 -4.98 12.24 -20.55
CA PHE A 82 -3.67 12.52 -21.12
C PHE A 82 -3.75 12.58 -22.66
N GLU A 83 -4.44 11.62 -23.27
CA GLU A 83 -4.71 11.60 -24.72
C GLU A 83 -5.55 12.81 -25.15
N ALA A 84 -6.59 13.17 -24.40
CA ALA A 84 -7.43 14.33 -24.69
C ALA A 84 -6.63 15.65 -24.71
N LEU A 85 -5.69 15.81 -23.77
CA LEU A 85 -4.80 16.98 -23.72
C LEU A 85 -3.84 17.04 -24.93
N ALA A 86 -3.50 15.90 -25.53
CA ALA A 86 -2.56 15.79 -26.65
C ALA A 86 -3.22 15.90 -28.05
N ARG A 87 -4.55 16.04 -28.13
CA ARG A 87 -5.30 16.07 -29.41
C ARG A 87 -4.92 17.25 -30.33
N LYS A 88 -5.24 17.09 -31.62
CA LYS A 88 -5.14 18.13 -32.65
C LYS A 88 -6.45 18.25 -33.44
N PRO A 89 -7.05 19.46 -33.56
CA PRO A 89 -6.69 20.68 -32.83
C PRO A 89 -6.77 20.47 -31.32
N GLY A 90 -5.93 21.19 -30.58
CA GLY A 90 -5.85 21.06 -29.12
C GLY A 90 -7.10 21.62 -28.44
N PRO A 91 -7.33 21.26 -27.17
CA PRO A 91 -8.43 21.81 -26.39
C PRO A 91 -8.30 23.33 -26.24
N SER A 92 -9.44 24.00 -26.13
CA SER A 92 -9.51 25.41 -25.72
C SER A 92 -8.90 25.62 -24.35
N THR A 93 -8.65 26.88 -23.97
CA THR A 93 -8.05 27.22 -22.67
C THR A 93 -8.87 26.70 -21.48
N SER A 94 -10.19 26.85 -21.51
CA SER A 94 -11.08 26.38 -20.44
C SER A 94 -11.10 24.85 -20.35
N GLU A 95 -11.17 24.16 -21.48
CA GLU A 95 -11.11 22.69 -21.54
C GLU A 95 -9.76 22.18 -21.03
N ARG A 96 -8.65 22.81 -21.41
CA ARG A 96 -7.30 22.44 -20.93
C ARG A 96 -7.22 22.54 -19.41
N ILE A 97 -7.62 23.67 -18.82
CA ILE A 97 -7.62 23.87 -17.36
C ILE A 97 -8.48 22.81 -16.67
N TYR A 98 -9.67 22.51 -17.22
CA TYR A 98 -10.53 21.48 -16.66
C TYR A 98 -9.86 20.09 -16.70
N LEU A 99 -9.29 19.70 -17.84
CA LEU A 99 -8.62 18.41 -18.03
C LEU A 99 -7.40 18.27 -17.12
N GLU A 100 -6.56 19.29 -17.01
CA GLU A 100 -5.39 19.31 -16.11
C GLU A 100 -5.82 19.12 -14.64
N ASN A 101 -6.90 19.77 -14.21
CA ASN A 101 -7.47 19.59 -12.88
C ASN A 101 -7.99 18.16 -12.67
N GLN A 102 -8.67 17.57 -13.66
CA GLN A 102 -9.12 16.17 -13.57
C GLN A 102 -7.93 15.20 -13.51
N LEU A 103 -6.88 15.47 -14.27
CA LEU A 103 -5.64 14.68 -14.27
C LEU A 103 -4.97 14.70 -12.89
N ALA A 104 -4.83 15.90 -12.29
CA ALA A 104 -4.28 16.05 -10.95
C ALA A 104 -5.08 15.25 -9.91
N ARG A 105 -6.43 15.29 -9.99
CA ARG A 105 -7.31 14.50 -9.10
C ARG A 105 -7.09 12.99 -9.23
N ARG A 106 -6.96 12.45 -10.44
CA ARG A 106 -6.72 11.00 -10.66
C ARG A 106 -5.36 10.58 -10.12
N ARG A 107 -4.33 11.40 -10.33
CA ARG A 107 -2.98 11.17 -9.78
C ARG A 107 -3.01 11.08 -8.25
N TRP A 108 -3.63 12.06 -7.60
CA TRP A 108 -3.77 12.08 -6.14
C TRP A 108 -4.57 10.89 -5.61
N LEU A 109 -5.66 10.49 -6.27
CA LEU A 109 -6.41 9.30 -5.87
C LEU A 109 -5.56 8.02 -6.01
N LEU A 110 -4.80 7.87 -7.10
CA LEU A 110 -3.95 6.71 -7.33
C LEU A 110 -2.86 6.51 -6.26
N GLU A 111 -2.42 7.57 -5.57
CA GLU A 111 -1.51 7.44 -4.41
C GLU A 111 -2.10 6.56 -3.31
N ARG A 112 -3.43 6.50 -3.19
CA ARG A 112 -4.16 5.66 -2.23
C ARG A 112 -4.46 4.25 -2.78
N TYR A 113 -4.27 4.04 -4.08
CA TYR A 113 -4.44 2.76 -4.77
C TYR A 113 -3.09 2.26 -5.35
N PRO A 114 -2.08 1.99 -4.50
CA PRO A 114 -0.77 1.56 -4.96
C PRO A 114 -0.82 0.28 -5.80
N GLU A 115 0.17 0.08 -6.66
CA GLU A 115 0.26 -1.20 -7.35
C GLU A 115 0.58 -2.32 -6.37
N LEU A 116 -0.35 -3.26 -6.22
CA LEU A 116 -0.11 -4.47 -5.46
C LEU A 116 0.68 -5.43 -6.36
N LEU A 117 2.01 -5.43 -6.20
CA LEU A 117 2.86 -6.41 -6.86
C LEU A 117 2.32 -7.83 -6.55
N ARG A 118 1.87 -8.55 -7.58
CA ARG A 118 1.70 -9.99 -7.49
C ARG A 118 3.08 -10.57 -7.23
N ARG A 119 3.38 -10.90 -5.97
CA ARG A 119 4.57 -11.72 -5.71
C ARG A 119 4.34 -13.06 -6.41
N PRO A 120 5.30 -13.55 -7.21
CA PRO A 120 5.23 -14.91 -7.70
C PRO A 120 5.07 -15.83 -6.50
N HIS A 121 4.11 -16.75 -6.59
CA HIS A 121 3.95 -17.82 -5.63
C HIS A 121 5.31 -18.53 -5.56
N ARG A 122 6.03 -18.44 -4.43
CA ARG A 122 7.16 -19.34 -4.21
C ARG A 122 6.54 -20.71 -4.03
N GLU A 123 6.51 -21.50 -5.10
CA GLU A 123 6.33 -22.94 -5.00
C GLU A 123 7.40 -23.47 -4.03
N LYS A 124 6.94 -24.21 -3.04
CA LYS A 124 7.79 -25.01 -2.15
C LYS A 124 7.89 -26.39 -2.74
#